data_AF-A0A924E9E4-F1
#
_entry.id   AF-A0A924E9E4-F1
#
_cell.length_a   1.000
_cell.length_b   1.000
_cell.length_c   1.000
_cell.angle_alpha   90.00
_cell.angle_beta   90.00
_cell.angle_gamma   90.00
#
_symmetry.space_group_name_H-M   'P 1'
#
loop_
_entity.id
_entity.type
_entity.pdbx_description
1 polymer ?
#
loop_
_entity_poly.entity_id
_entity_poly.type
_entity_poly.pdbx_seq_one_letter_code
_entity_poly.pdbx_strand_id
1 'polypeptide(L)'
;MTSPVTTGTLGSPAEASPDLPSSYSRFVQRVRRRYAAELDRLPPGPPTRPNLQVSLEALRASGLATGQALRMLRQLVIERLVVLDCDSPLSAPGVPSALPQVMHAMTALAALALDIALEESAAQLDALHGAPLAPSGQRAQMWVVGMGKLGGRELNVSSDIDLIYIYDHDGDTAGRPQPLVPGQGRISNHEYFAAQVKLIYALIGESTEHGFVFRMDLALRPHGNSGPTAMSL
;
A
#
# COMPACT_ATOMS: atom_id res chain seq x y z
N MET A 1 -31.56 60.10 -36.21
CA MET A 1 -32.54 59.04 -35.90
C MET A 1 -32.39 58.01 -36.99
N THR A 2 -31.78 56.84 -36.83
CA THR A 2 -31.85 55.83 -35.76
C THR A 2 -30.59 54.94 -35.84
N SER A 3 -29.98 54.61 -34.71
CA SER A 3 -28.91 53.60 -34.63
C SER A 3 -29.51 52.19 -34.70
N PRO A 4 -28.87 51.21 -35.36
CA PRO A 4 -29.15 49.81 -35.08
C PRO A 4 -28.26 49.29 -33.94
N VAL A 5 -28.93 48.62 -33.02
CA VAL A 5 -28.44 48.03 -31.77
C VAL A 5 -27.58 46.80 -32.04
N THR A 6 -26.41 46.76 -31.42
CA THR A 6 -25.55 45.57 -31.27
C THR A 6 -26.27 44.52 -30.42
N THR A 7 -26.73 43.42 -31.01
CA THR A 7 -27.16 42.24 -30.27
C THR A 7 -25.92 41.40 -29.92
N GLY A 8 -25.44 41.56 -28.69
CA GLY A 8 -24.45 40.67 -28.11
C GLY A 8 -25.02 39.25 -28.02
N THR A 9 -24.39 38.31 -28.73
CA THR A 9 -24.64 36.89 -28.55
C THR A 9 -24.11 36.51 -27.18
N LEU A 10 -25.01 36.32 -26.21
CA LEU A 10 -24.69 35.69 -24.93
C LEU A 10 -24.12 34.31 -25.24
N GLY A 11 -22.83 34.12 -24.92
CA GLY A 11 -22.19 32.82 -25.00
C GLY A 11 -22.99 31.81 -24.20
N SER A 12 -23.34 30.70 -24.85
CA SER A 12 -23.88 29.51 -24.20
C SER A 12 -23.01 29.18 -22.98
N PRO A 13 -23.59 28.88 -21.80
CA PRO A 13 -22.81 28.36 -20.71
C PRO A 13 -22.12 27.08 -21.20
N ALA A 14 -20.81 26.99 -20.97
CA ALA A 14 -20.04 25.78 -21.22
C ALA A 14 -20.85 24.58 -20.71
N GLU A 15 -21.11 23.60 -21.58
CA GLU A 15 -21.77 22.35 -21.20
C GLU A 15 -21.05 21.81 -19.97
N ALA A 16 -21.72 21.90 -18.81
CA ALA A 16 -21.23 21.30 -17.60
C ALA A 16 -21.13 19.81 -17.89
N SER A 17 -19.89 19.29 -17.87
CA SER A 17 -19.62 17.86 -17.84
C SER A 17 -20.64 17.20 -16.91
N PRO A 18 -21.33 16.12 -17.32
CA PRO A 18 -22.37 15.53 -16.49
C PRO A 18 -21.81 15.29 -15.08
N ASP A 19 -22.53 15.75 -14.04
CA ASP A 19 -22.15 15.56 -12.65
C ASP A 19 -22.08 14.05 -12.37
N LEU A 20 -20.88 13.47 -12.51
CA LEU A 20 -20.65 12.06 -12.29
C LEU A 20 -20.90 11.72 -10.81
N PRO A 21 -21.62 10.63 -10.49
CA PRO A 21 -21.97 10.27 -9.11
C PRO A 21 -20.79 10.26 -8.12
N SER A 22 -19.60 9.84 -8.55
CA SER A 22 -18.38 9.84 -7.72
C SER A 22 -18.02 11.24 -7.19
N SER A 23 -18.41 12.30 -7.90
CA SER A 23 -18.13 13.70 -7.55
C SER A 23 -18.87 14.14 -6.29
N TYR A 24 -19.93 13.44 -5.87
CA TYR A 24 -20.62 13.71 -4.60
C TYR A 24 -19.90 13.09 -3.38
N SER A 25 -18.94 12.18 -3.59
CA SER A 25 -18.17 11.58 -2.51
C SER A 25 -17.19 12.59 -1.89
N ARG A 26 -17.35 12.89 -0.60
CA ARG A 26 -16.41 13.74 0.15
C ARG A 26 -14.99 13.17 0.17
N PHE A 27 -14.86 11.84 0.10
CA PHE A 27 -13.57 11.19 -0.02
C PHE A 27 -12.90 11.55 -1.35
N VAL A 28 -13.61 11.36 -2.47
CA VAL A 28 -13.12 11.66 -3.83
C VAL A 28 -12.74 13.14 -3.96
N GLN A 29 -13.61 14.05 -3.51
CA GLN A 29 -13.33 15.49 -3.52
C GLN A 29 -12.03 15.84 -2.78
N ARG A 30 -11.79 15.23 -1.62
CA ARG A 30 -10.57 15.47 -0.83
C ARG A 30 -9.33 14.90 -1.53
N VAL A 31 -9.40 13.69 -2.08
CA VAL A 31 -8.28 13.08 -2.81
C VAL A 31 -7.94 13.91 -4.04
N ARG A 32 -8.93 14.25 -4.86
CA ARG A 32 -8.72 15.07 -6.07
C ARG A 32 -8.15 16.45 -5.76
N ARG A 33 -8.55 17.07 -4.65
CA ARG A 33 -7.96 18.34 -4.21
C ARG A 33 -6.52 18.19 -3.72
N ARG A 34 -6.23 17.15 -2.92
CA ARG A 34 -4.92 16.99 -2.27
C ARG A 34 -3.86 16.42 -3.22
N TYR A 35 -4.25 15.55 -4.14
CA TYR A 35 -3.34 14.78 -5.00
C TYR A 35 -3.64 14.99 -6.49
N ALA A 36 -4.08 16.20 -6.85
CA ALA A 36 -4.49 16.54 -8.21
C ALA A 36 -3.41 16.21 -9.25
N ALA A 37 -2.14 16.45 -8.91
CA ALA A 37 -1.00 16.23 -9.80
C ALA A 37 -0.61 14.75 -9.93
N GLU A 38 -1.14 13.89 -9.06
CA GLU A 38 -0.77 12.48 -8.98
C GLU A 38 -1.87 11.53 -9.46
N LEU A 39 -3.10 12.01 -9.67
CA LEU A 39 -4.22 11.18 -10.15
C LEU A 39 -3.88 10.39 -11.41
N ASP A 40 -3.24 11.04 -12.38
CA ASP A 40 -2.88 10.46 -13.67
C ASP A 40 -1.74 9.45 -13.59
N ARG A 41 -1.07 9.34 -12.43
CA ARG A 41 -0.01 8.35 -12.23
C ARG A 41 -0.56 6.93 -12.12
N LEU A 42 -1.84 6.78 -11.78
CA LEU A 42 -2.54 5.50 -11.82
C LEU A 42 -3.26 5.36 -13.17
N PRO A 43 -2.82 4.47 -14.08
CA PRO A 43 -3.44 4.30 -15.40
C PRO A 43 -4.93 3.95 -15.31
N PRO A 44 -5.80 4.37 -16.25
CA PRO A 44 -7.25 4.12 -16.23
C PRO A 44 -7.62 2.63 -16.11
N GLY A 45 -8.82 2.37 -15.60
CA GLY A 45 -9.34 1.00 -15.37
C GLY A 45 -9.05 0.43 -13.98
N PRO A 46 -9.40 -0.84 -13.74
CA PRO A 46 -9.22 -1.51 -12.46
C PRO A 46 -7.74 -1.60 -12.07
N PRO A 47 -7.36 -1.23 -10.83
CA PRO A 47 -5.98 -1.34 -10.39
C PRO A 47 -5.49 -2.80 -10.41
N THR A 48 -4.38 -3.03 -11.11
CA THR A 48 -3.70 -4.33 -11.18
C THR A 48 -2.31 -4.22 -10.60
N ARG A 49 -1.72 -5.34 -10.16
CA ARG A 49 -0.37 -5.33 -9.58
C ARG A 49 0.68 -4.63 -10.47
N PRO A 50 0.76 -4.85 -11.79
CA PRO A 50 1.71 -4.12 -12.64
C PRO A 50 1.49 -2.60 -12.62
N ASN A 51 0.24 -2.16 -12.75
CA ASN A 51 -0.08 -0.73 -12.77
C ASN A 51 0.19 -0.07 -11.40
N LEU A 52 -0.10 -0.78 -10.31
CA LEU A 52 0.20 -0.32 -8.95
C LEU A 52 1.71 -0.16 -8.74
N GLN A 53 2.50 -1.11 -9.23
CA GLN A 53 3.97 -1.05 -9.13
C GLN A 53 4.54 0.14 -9.90
N VAL A 54 4.15 0.32 -11.17
CA VAL A 54 4.58 1.47 -11.98
C VAL A 54 4.17 2.79 -11.33
N SER A 55 2.94 2.87 -10.79
CA SER A 55 2.47 4.06 -10.07
C SER A 55 3.33 4.35 -8.84
N LEU A 56 3.62 3.32 -8.03
CA LEU A 56 4.47 3.45 -6.84
C LEU A 56 5.88 3.93 -7.18
N GLU A 57 6.49 3.35 -8.21
CA GLU A 57 7.81 3.74 -8.70
C GLU A 57 7.82 5.20 -9.15
N ALA A 58 6.81 5.64 -9.89
CA ALA A 58 6.67 7.03 -10.29
C ALA A 58 6.54 7.97 -9.07
N LEU A 59 5.80 7.57 -8.03
CA LEU A 59 5.66 8.34 -6.79
C LEU A 59 6.99 8.46 -6.04
N ARG A 60 7.75 7.38 -5.95
CA ARG A 60 9.09 7.39 -5.34
C ARG A 60 10.06 8.23 -6.14
N ALA A 61 9.99 8.19 -7.48
CA ALA A 61 10.82 9.00 -8.37
C ALA A 61 10.58 10.51 -8.21
N SER A 62 9.42 10.94 -7.69
CA SER A 62 9.18 12.34 -7.30
C SER A 62 9.79 12.75 -5.95
N GLY A 63 10.62 11.90 -5.32
CA GLY A 63 11.32 12.19 -4.08
C GLY A 63 10.54 11.84 -2.81
N LEU A 64 9.40 11.15 -2.93
CA LEU A 64 8.62 10.71 -1.78
C LEU A 64 9.28 9.51 -1.09
N ALA A 65 9.33 9.55 0.24
CA ALA A 65 9.69 8.38 1.03
C ALA A 65 8.70 7.24 0.79
N THR A 66 9.16 5.99 0.84
CA THR A 66 8.35 4.81 0.49
C THR A 66 7.04 4.74 1.26
N GLY A 67 7.08 4.96 2.58
CA GLY A 67 5.86 4.97 3.40
C GLY A 67 4.84 6.04 2.94
N GLN A 68 5.30 7.22 2.55
CA GLN A 68 4.43 8.29 2.04
C GLN A 68 3.85 7.92 0.66
N ALA A 69 4.70 7.38 -0.22
CA ALA A 69 4.30 6.94 -1.56
C ALA A 69 3.23 5.83 -1.51
N LEU A 70 3.39 4.83 -0.62
CA LEU A 70 2.40 3.77 -0.42
C LEU A 70 1.05 4.31 0.08
N ARG A 71 1.08 5.23 1.04
CA ARG A 71 -0.15 5.85 1.58
C ARG A 71 -0.85 6.67 0.52
N MET A 72 -0.10 7.42 -0.29
CA MET A 72 -0.69 8.19 -1.39
C MET A 72 -1.23 7.28 -2.48
N LEU A 73 -0.50 6.23 -2.89
CA LEU A 73 -0.99 5.22 -3.82
C LEU A 73 -2.32 4.63 -3.36
N ARG A 74 -2.47 4.30 -2.08
CA ARG A 74 -3.72 3.82 -1.51
C ARG A 74 -4.87 4.83 -1.70
N GLN A 75 -4.62 6.12 -1.52
CA GLN A 75 -5.66 7.15 -1.75
C GLN A 75 -6.09 7.20 -3.22
N LEU A 76 -5.13 7.12 -4.15
CA LEU A 76 -5.41 7.07 -5.59
C LEU A 76 -6.20 5.81 -5.98
N VAL A 77 -5.85 4.66 -5.40
CA VAL A 77 -6.55 3.39 -5.63
C VAL A 77 -8.00 3.46 -5.16
N ILE A 78 -8.27 3.97 -3.96
CA ILE A 78 -9.66 4.08 -3.49
C ILE A 78 -10.45 5.07 -4.33
N GLU A 79 -9.87 6.21 -4.70
CA GLU A 79 -10.54 7.16 -5.59
C GLU A 79 -10.92 6.48 -6.90
N ARG A 80 -9.99 5.74 -7.53
CA ARG A 80 -10.25 4.99 -8.74
C ARG A 80 -11.37 3.96 -8.56
N LEU A 81 -11.36 3.23 -7.46
CA LEU A 81 -12.38 2.23 -7.18
C LEU A 81 -13.76 2.87 -7.00
N VAL A 82 -13.85 4.02 -6.34
CA VAL A 82 -15.11 4.77 -6.23
C VAL A 82 -15.59 5.24 -7.61
N VAL A 83 -14.70 5.76 -8.46
CA VAL A 83 -15.06 6.14 -9.84
C VAL A 83 -15.58 4.93 -10.63
N LEU A 84 -14.89 3.79 -10.55
CA LEU A 84 -15.31 2.58 -11.26
C LEU A 84 -16.63 2.00 -10.73
N ASP A 85 -16.92 2.15 -9.44
CA ASP A 85 -18.15 1.64 -8.81
C ASP A 85 -19.35 2.57 -9.03
N CYS A 86 -19.13 3.89 -9.10
CA CYS A 86 -20.19 4.89 -9.17
C CYS A 86 -20.46 5.42 -10.58
N ASP A 87 -19.44 5.49 -11.44
CA ASP A 87 -19.53 6.18 -12.74
C ASP A 87 -19.47 5.22 -13.94
N SER A 88 -19.07 3.96 -13.71
CA SER A 88 -18.99 2.95 -14.77
C SER A 88 -20.37 2.35 -15.08
N PRO A 89 -20.65 1.93 -16.33
CA PRO A 89 -21.83 1.13 -16.65
C PRO A 89 -21.92 -0.19 -15.86
N LEU A 90 -20.89 -0.57 -15.09
CA LEU A 90 -20.91 -1.67 -14.11
C LEU A 90 -21.99 -1.52 -13.02
N SER A 91 -22.50 -0.31 -12.78
CA SER A 91 -23.62 -0.08 -11.85
C SER A 91 -24.99 -0.31 -12.51
N ALA A 92 -25.04 -0.63 -13.81
CA ALA A 92 -26.27 -0.92 -14.53
C ALA A 92 -26.79 -2.34 -14.25
N PRO A 93 -28.12 -2.56 -14.23
CA PRO A 93 -28.70 -3.89 -14.03
C PRO A 93 -28.17 -4.91 -15.07
N GLY A 94 -27.67 -6.06 -14.60
CA GLY A 94 -27.20 -7.15 -15.47
C GLY A 94 -25.70 -7.15 -15.79
N VAL A 95 -24.93 -6.19 -15.28
CA VAL A 95 -23.47 -6.14 -15.43
C VAL A 95 -22.81 -6.76 -14.17
N PRO A 96 -21.72 -7.55 -14.30
CA PRO A 96 -21.03 -8.13 -13.14
C PRO A 96 -20.59 -7.06 -12.14
N SER A 97 -20.77 -7.38 -10.85
CA SER A 97 -20.59 -6.41 -9.76
C SER A 97 -19.18 -5.83 -9.70
N ALA A 98 -19.07 -4.60 -9.23
CA ALA A 98 -17.79 -3.94 -8.98
C ALA A 98 -17.02 -4.56 -7.79
N LEU A 99 -17.71 -5.29 -6.90
CA LEU A 99 -17.14 -5.82 -5.66
C LEU A 99 -15.94 -6.77 -5.90
N PRO A 100 -15.98 -7.78 -6.80
CA PRO A 100 -14.79 -8.56 -7.15
C PRO A 100 -13.60 -7.72 -7.61
N GLN A 101 -13.83 -6.63 -8.32
CA GLN A 101 -12.75 -5.75 -8.79
C GLN A 101 -12.15 -4.95 -7.63
N VAL A 102 -12.99 -4.45 -6.72
CA VAL A 102 -12.56 -3.82 -5.46
C VAL A 102 -11.70 -4.81 -4.66
N MET A 103 -12.20 -6.03 -4.47
CA MET A 103 -11.52 -7.08 -3.72
C MET A 103 -10.14 -7.41 -4.31
N HIS A 104 -10.08 -7.67 -5.62
CA HIS A 104 -8.81 -7.94 -6.28
C HIS A 104 -7.83 -6.77 -6.24
N ALA A 105 -8.30 -5.54 -6.44
CA ALA A 105 -7.45 -4.35 -6.41
C ALA A 105 -6.86 -4.10 -5.01
N MET A 106 -7.69 -4.21 -3.97
CA MET A 106 -7.23 -4.04 -2.59
C MET A 106 -6.29 -5.17 -2.15
N THR A 107 -6.55 -6.42 -2.56
CA THR A 107 -5.62 -7.54 -2.33
C THR A 107 -4.31 -7.34 -3.08
N ALA A 108 -4.34 -6.86 -4.33
CA ALA A 108 -3.12 -6.58 -5.08
C ALA A 108 -2.29 -5.45 -4.45
N LEU A 109 -2.96 -4.40 -3.94
CA LEU A 109 -2.31 -3.32 -3.21
C LEU A 109 -1.69 -3.80 -1.89
N ALA A 110 -2.38 -4.65 -1.13
CA ALA A 110 -1.87 -5.22 0.11
C ALA A 110 -0.61 -6.08 -0.15
N ALA A 111 -0.67 -6.97 -1.15
CA ALA A 111 0.47 -7.79 -1.53
C ALA A 111 1.67 -6.94 -1.96
N LEU A 112 1.47 -5.95 -2.84
CA LEU A 112 2.55 -5.04 -3.26
C LEU A 112 3.15 -4.28 -2.06
N ALA A 113 2.32 -3.75 -1.17
CA ALA A 113 2.81 -3.01 -0.01
C ALA A 113 3.64 -3.88 0.94
N LEU A 114 3.22 -5.13 1.16
CA LEU A 114 3.95 -6.10 1.99
C LEU A 114 5.29 -6.49 1.36
N ASP A 115 5.34 -6.74 0.05
CA ASP A 115 6.59 -7.07 -0.65
C ASP A 115 7.60 -5.92 -0.53
N ILE A 116 7.16 -4.68 -0.81
CA ILE A 116 8.00 -3.49 -0.68
C ILE A 116 8.47 -3.29 0.77
N ALA A 117 7.58 -3.50 1.75
CA ALA A 117 7.95 -3.34 3.15
C ALA A 117 8.94 -4.42 3.61
N LEU A 118 8.81 -5.66 3.15
CA LEU A 118 9.76 -6.74 3.43
C LEU A 118 11.15 -6.41 2.89
N GLU A 119 11.24 -6.00 1.62
CA GLU A 119 12.49 -5.64 0.97
C GLU A 119 13.17 -4.44 1.65
N GLU A 120 12.42 -3.36 1.89
CA GLU A 120 12.97 -2.13 2.44
C GLU A 120 13.39 -2.28 3.90
N SER A 121 12.58 -2.98 4.72
CA SER A 121 12.95 -3.27 6.11
C SER A 121 14.16 -4.20 6.20
N ALA A 122 14.29 -5.18 5.30
CA ALA A 122 15.46 -6.04 5.24
C ALA A 122 16.72 -5.24 4.89
N ALA A 123 16.65 -4.40 3.85
CA ALA A 123 17.79 -3.58 3.44
C ALA A 123 18.25 -2.62 4.56
N GLN A 124 17.31 -2.03 5.29
CA GLN A 124 17.63 -1.16 6.44
C GLN A 124 18.32 -1.91 7.56
N LEU A 125 17.82 -3.10 7.93
CA LEU A 125 18.40 -3.89 9.01
C LEU A 125 19.73 -4.53 8.61
N ASP A 126 19.87 -4.98 7.36
CA ASP A 126 21.13 -5.48 6.80
C ASP A 126 22.24 -4.43 6.93
N ALA A 127 21.95 -3.16 6.63
CA ALA A 127 22.91 -2.08 6.78
C ALA A 127 23.37 -1.87 8.23
N LEU A 128 22.51 -2.19 9.21
CA LEU A 128 22.77 -1.99 10.64
C LEU A 128 23.37 -3.21 11.33
N HIS A 129 23.01 -4.42 10.89
CA HIS A 129 23.27 -5.66 11.62
C HIS A 129 23.87 -6.77 10.75
N GLY A 130 23.99 -6.56 9.43
CA GLY A 130 24.29 -7.61 8.47
C GLY A 130 23.10 -8.54 8.24
N ALA A 131 23.22 -9.41 7.23
CA ALA A 131 22.16 -10.37 6.90
C ALA A 131 21.92 -11.38 8.04
N PRO A 132 20.66 -11.76 8.36
CA PRO A 132 20.37 -12.86 9.27
C PRO A 132 20.83 -14.17 8.65
N LEU A 133 21.55 -15.01 9.40
CA LEU A 133 22.17 -16.23 8.87
C LEU A 133 21.53 -17.48 9.48
N ALA A 134 21.30 -18.48 8.65
CA ALA A 134 21.01 -19.85 9.05
C ALA A 134 22.32 -20.59 9.42
N PRO A 135 22.24 -21.75 10.11
CA PRO A 135 23.43 -22.57 10.43
C PRO A 135 24.29 -22.95 9.22
N SER A 136 23.69 -23.01 8.03
CA SER A 136 24.38 -23.28 6.76
C SER A 136 25.20 -22.09 6.23
N GLY A 137 25.12 -20.92 6.87
CA GLY A 137 25.72 -19.67 6.41
C GLY A 137 24.91 -18.95 5.32
N GLN A 138 23.79 -19.51 4.87
CA GLN A 138 22.86 -18.84 3.96
C GLN A 138 21.99 -17.84 4.73
N ARG A 139 21.36 -16.91 4.01
CA ARG A 139 20.43 -15.95 4.60
C ARG A 139 19.19 -16.68 5.15
N ALA A 140 18.88 -16.47 6.42
CA ALA A 140 17.60 -16.87 7.00
C ALA A 140 16.46 -16.03 6.40
N GLN A 141 15.33 -16.65 6.08
CA GLN A 141 14.22 -15.99 5.39
C GLN A 141 13.02 -15.79 6.31
N MET A 142 12.33 -14.65 6.14
CA MET A 142 11.02 -14.40 6.72
C MET A 142 9.94 -14.57 5.65
N TRP A 143 8.83 -15.18 6.02
CA TRP A 143 7.59 -15.18 5.26
C TRP A 143 6.48 -14.47 6.01
N VAL A 144 5.63 -13.78 5.24
CA VAL A 144 4.40 -13.17 5.72
C VAL A 144 3.23 -13.97 5.19
N VAL A 145 2.46 -14.55 6.10
CA VAL A 145 1.26 -15.31 5.78
C VAL A 145 0.04 -14.42 5.98
N GLY A 146 -0.64 -14.13 4.88
CA GLY A 146 -1.91 -13.40 4.89
C GLY A 146 -3.06 -14.32 5.29
N MET A 147 -3.73 -13.98 6.38
CA MET A 147 -4.87 -14.71 6.91
C MET A 147 -6.18 -14.02 6.55
N GLY A 148 -7.31 -14.63 6.93
CA GLY A 148 -8.64 -14.02 6.76
C GLY A 148 -8.93 -13.60 5.32
N LYS A 149 -9.43 -12.37 5.15
CA LYS A 149 -9.80 -11.81 3.84
C LYS A 149 -8.61 -11.62 2.90
N LEU A 150 -7.43 -11.34 3.46
CA LEU A 150 -6.20 -11.25 2.66
C LEU A 150 -5.85 -12.63 2.08
N GLY A 151 -5.88 -13.67 2.91
CA GLY A 151 -5.65 -15.06 2.49
C GLY A 151 -6.69 -15.57 1.49
N GLY A 152 -7.96 -15.18 1.68
CA GLY A 152 -9.06 -15.48 0.76
C GLY A 152 -9.11 -14.63 -0.52
N ARG A 153 -8.22 -13.65 -0.67
CA ARG A 153 -8.18 -12.71 -1.81
C ARG A 153 -9.46 -11.88 -1.98
N GLU A 154 -10.09 -11.54 -0.86
CA GLU A 154 -11.39 -10.86 -0.79
C GLU A 154 -11.33 -9.59 0.08
N LEU A 155 -10.22 -8.84 0.01
CA LEU A 155 -10.04 -7.64 0.83
C LEU A 155 -10.96 -6.49 0.39
N ASN A 156 -11.80 -6.02 1.29
CA ASN A 156 -12.55 -4.77 1.07
C ASN A 156 -11.76 -3.53 1.53
N VAL A 157 -12.18 -2.34 1.08
CA VAL A 157 -11.52 -1.04 1.35
C VAL A 157 -11.28 -0.69 2.83
N SER A 158 -12.11 -1.24 3.73
CA SER A 158 -12.05 -1.00 5.18
C SER A 158 -11.43 -2.17 5.96
N SER A 159 -11.05 -3.25 5.29
CA SER A 159 -10.56 -4.46 5.96
C SER A 159 -9.21 -4.22 6.62
N ASP A 160 -9.03 -4.87 7.76
CA ASP A 160 -7.71 -5.09 8.35
C ASP A 160 -6.95 -6.15 7.52
N ILE A 161 -5.62 -6.11 7.55
CA ILE A 161 -4.79 -7.21 7.04
C ILE A 161 -4.32 -8.05 8.23
N ASP A 162 -4.79 -9.29 8.25
CA ASP A 162 -4.42 -10.28 9.27
C ASP A 162 -3.13 -10.98 8.84
N LEU A 163 -2.08 -10.88 9.64
CA LEU A 163 -0.74 -11.35 9.26
C LEU A 163 -0.12 -12.26 10.33
N ILE A 164 0.57 -13.30 9.86
CA ILE A 164 1.48 -14.10 10.69
C ILE A 164 2.88 -14.01 10.06
N TYR A 165 3.88 -13.71 10.89
CA TYR A 165 5.28 -13.66 10.48
C TYR A 165 6.00 -14.92 10.97
N ILE A 166 6.64 -15.62 10.04
CA ILE A 166 7.44 -16.81 10.32
C ILE A 166 8.83 -16.66 9.70
N TYR A 167 9.85 -17.24 10.31
CA TYR A 167 11.20 -17.33 9.76
C TYR A 167 11.77 -18.74 9.93
N ASP A 168 12.75 -19.14 9.11
CA ASP A 168 13.16 -20.54 9.00
C ASP A 168 14.17 -21.04 10.03
N HIS A 169 15.11 -20.18 10.46
CA HIS A 169 16.19 -20.62 11.33
C HIS A 169 16.51 -19.60 12.42
N ASP A 170 16.69 -20.09 13.63
CA ASP A 170 17.44 -19.41 14.67
C ASP A 170 18.92 -19.25 14.27
N GLY A 171 19.56 -18.26 14.87
CA GLY A 171 20.94 -17.89 14.58
C GLY A 171 21.20 -16.45 14.94
N ASP A 172 22.29 -15.91 14.39
CA ASP A 172 22.62 -14.50 14.49
C ASP A 172 22.79 -13.90 13.10
N THR A 173 22.69 -12.58 13.06
CA THR A 173 23.12 -11.81 11.89
C THR A 173 24.63 -11.89 11.67
N ALA A 174 25.06 -11.58 10.45
CA ALA A 174 26.48 -11.55 10.07
C ALA A 174 27.29 -10.51 10.87
N GLY A 175 26.64 -9.49 11.42
CA GLY A 175 27.28 -8.32 12.02
C GLY A 175 27.69 -7.30 10.96
N ARG A 176 28.13 -6.12 11.40
CA ARG A 176 28.61 -5.08 10.47
C ARG A 176 29.94 -5.49 9.85
N PRO A 177 30.14 -5.29 8.54
CA PRO A 177 31.46 -5.34 7.94
C PRO A 177 32.25 -4.11 8.39
N GLN A 178 32.83 -4.15 9.59
CA GLN A 178 33.75 -3.13 10.07
C GLN A 178 35.13 -3.74 10.30
N PRO A 179 36.20 -3.10 9.78
CA PRO A 179 37.55 -3.69 9.74
C PRO A 179 38.22 -3.89 11.11
N LEU A 180 37.65 -3.35 12.19
CA LEU A 180 38.29 -3.33 13.51
C LEU A 180 37.77 -4.39 14.50
N VAL A 181 36.53 -4.89 14.38
CA VAL A 181 35.96 -5.83 15.36
C VAL A 181 35.04 -6.85 14.67
N PRO A 182 35.46 -8.11 14.51
CA PRO A 182 34.60 -9.18 14.04
C PRO A 182 33.37 -9.35 14.96
N GLY A 183 32.18 -9.35 14.39
CA GLY A 183 30.93 -9.61 15.11
C GLY A 183 30.29 -8.41 15.83
N GLN A 184 30.81 -7.19 15.65
CA GLN A 184 30.16 -6.00 16.17
C GLN A 184 28.81 -5.73 15.48
N GLY A 185 27.77 -5.46 16.26
CA GLY A 185 26.42 -5.22 15.74
C GLY A 185 25.62 -6.49 15.39
N ARG A 186 26.13 -7.68 15.74
CA ARG A 186 25.36 -8.93 15.67
C ARG A 186 24.19 -8.89 16.65
N ILE A 187 23.04 -9.33 16.18
CA ILE A 187 21.84 -9.58 16.98
C ILE A 187 21.30 -10.96 16.61
N SER A 188 20.48 -11.54 17.47
CA SER A 188 19.82 -12.82 17.13
C SER A 188 18.88 -12.64 15.93
N ASN A 189 18.66 -13.70 15.16
CA ASN A 189 17.65 -13.70 14.08
C ASN A 189 16.26 -13.34 14.63
N HIS A 190 15.92 -13.80 15.84
CA HIS A 190 14.69 -13.42 16.51
C HIS A 190 14.57 -11.89 16.71
N GLU A 191 15.62 -11.23 17.22
CA GLU A 191 15.65 -9.77 17.37
C GLU A 191 15.59 -9.05 16.02
N TYR A 192 16.33 -9.54 15.02
CA TYR A 192 16.33 -9.01 13.66
C TYR A 192 14.92 -9.03 13.07
N PHE A 193 14.26 -10.18 13.08
CA PHE A 193 12.94 -10.35 12.50
C PHE A 193 11.86 -9.63 13.32
N ALA A 194 11.97 -9.58 14.64
CA ALA A 194 11.10 -8.75 15.47
C ALA A 194 11.24 -7.25 15.15
N ALA A 195 12.46 -6.77 14.90
CA ALA A 195 12.68 -5.40 14.44
C ALA A 195 12.12 -5.17 13.03
N GLN A 196 12.25 -6.17 12.14
CA GLN A 196 11.72 -6.10 10.78
C GLN A 196 10.21 -5.92 10.77
N VAL A 197 9.47 -6.66 11.61
CA VAL A 197 8.01 -6.50 11.74
C VAL A 197 7.63 -5.09 12.19
N LYS A 198 8.40 -4.47 13.09
CA LYS A 198 8.15 -3.08 13.52
C LYS A 198 8.34 -2.08 12.37
N LEU A 199 9.36 -2.27 11.54
CA LEU A 199 9.58 -1.44 10.35
C LEU A 199 8.47 -1.63 9.30
N ILE A 200 8.02 -2.87 9.08
CA ILE A 200 6.87 -3.15 8.22
C ILE A 200 5.61 -2.42 8.73
N TYR A 201 5.37 -2.46 10.05
CA TYR A 201 4.27 -1.72 10.67
C TYR A 201 4.39 -0.20 10.47
N ALA A 202 5.58 0.39 10.61
CA ALA A 202 5.80 1.81 10.36
C ALA A 202 5.50 2.20 8.88
N LEU A 203 5.87 1.34 7.93
CA LEU A 203 5.61 1.59 6.51
C LEU A 203 4.13 1.49 6.15
N ILE A 204 3.42 0.50 6.71
CA ILE A 204 2.07 0.12 6.27
C ILE A 204 0.98 0.57 7.25
N GLY A 205 1.16 0.30 8.54
CA GLY A 205 0.14 0.42 9.59
C GLY A 205 0.09 1.77 10.28
N GLU A 206 1.21 2.48 10.37
CA GLU A 206 1.28 3.75 11.08
C GLU A 206 0.44 4.85 10.38
N SER A 207 -0.33 5.60 11.17
CA SER A 207 -1.12 6.71 10.67
C SER A 207 -0.28 7.99 10.60
N THR A 208 -0.26 8.61 9.42
CA THR A 208 0.42 9.89 9.14
C THR A 208 -0.57 10.93 8.64
N GLU A 209 -0.10 12.11 8.24
CA GLU A 209 -0.93 13.11 7.56
C GLU A 209 -1.54 12.64 6.21
N HIS A 210 -0.95 11.61 5.59
CA HIS A 210 -1.46 10.95 4.39
C HIS A 210 -2.37 9.74 4.72
N GLY A 211 -2.61 9.48 6.00
CA GLY A 211 -3.32 8.31 6.51
C GLY A 211 -2.38 7.13 6.75
N PHE A 212 -2.90 5.92 6.60
CA PHE A 212 -2.19 4.64 6.67
C PHE A 212 -2.41 3.87 5.35
N VAL A 213 -1.63 2.81 5.10
CA VAL A 213 -1.83 1.92 3.94
C VAL A 213 -2.91 0.89 4.26
N PHE A 214 -2.68 0.08 5.28
CA PHE A 214 -3.66 -0.85 5.85
C PHE A 214 -3.57 -0.86 7.36
N ARG A 215 -4.70 -1.04 8.03
CA ARG A 215 -4.67 -1.41 9.44
C ARG A 215 -4.20 -2.86 9.53
N MET A 216 -3.28 -3.13 10.45
CA MET A 216 -2.65 -4.45 10.59
C MET A 216 -3.15 -5.11 11.87
N ASP A 217 -3.74 -6.30 11.74
CA ASP A 217 -4.08 -7.14 12.88
C ASP A 217 -3.07 -8.28 13.01
N LEU A 218 -2.44 -8.34 14.19
CA LEU A 218 -1.44 -9.34 14.56
C LEU A 218 -1.97 -10.33 15.60
N ALA A 219 -3.27 -10.29 15.93
CA ALA A 219 -3.88 -11.08 16.99
C ALA A 219 -3.95 -12.58 16.65
N LEU A 220 -3.88 -12.96 15.38
CA LEU A 220 -3.94 -14.36 14.94
C LEU A 220 -2.62 -15.13 15.10
N ARG A 221 -1.53 -14.49 15.56
CA ARG A 221 -0.28 -15.21 15.84
C ARG A 221 -0.43 -16.16 17.03
N PRO A 222 0.29 -17.29 17.08
CA PRO A 222 0.36 -18.16 18.24
C PRO A 222 0.65 -17.38 19.53
N HIS A 223 -0.11 -17.67 20.58
CA HIS A 223 -0.16 -16.92 21.85
C HIS A 223 -0.77 -15.50 21.78
N GLY A 224 -1.41 -15.14 20.66
CA GLY A 224 -2.13 -13.88 20.47
C GLY A 224 -1.24 -12.65 20.69
N ASN A 225 -1.80 -11.61 21.28
CA ASN A 225 -1.06 -10.36 21.55
C ASN A 225 0.11 -10.49 22.54
N SER A 226 0.21 -11.61 23.26
CA SER A 226 1.28 -11.88 24.22
C SER A 226 2.44 -12.68 23.63
N GLY A 227 2.29 -13.21 22.42
CA GLY A 227 3.32 -13.98 21.72
C GLY A 227 4.35 -13.09 21.00
N PRO A 228 5.55 -13.64 20.71
CA PRO A 228 6.56 -12.95 19.91
C PRO A 228 6.00 -12.53 18.55
N THR A 229 6.45 -11.40 18.02
CA THR A 229 5.88 -10.80 16.80
C THR A 229 6.28 -11.56 15.52
N ALA A 230 7.35 -12.35 15.58
CA ALA A 230 7.78 -13.29 14.55
C ALA A 230 8.20 -14.61 15.20
N MET A 231 7.95 -15.74 14.54
CA MET A 231 8.24 -17.07 15.08
C MET A 231 9.19 -17.86 14.19
N SER A 232 10.09 -18.63 14.79
CA SER A 232 10.84 -19.65 14.06
C SER A 232 9.93 -20.80 13.67
N LEU A 233 10.19 -21.38 12.49
CA LEU A 233 9.70 -22.70 12.07
C LEU A 233 10.35 -23.84 12.86
#